data_AF-A0A0X9FGQ7-F1
#
_entry.id   AF-A0A0X9FGQ7-F1
#
_cell.length_a   1.000
_cell.length_b   1.000
_cell.length_c   1.000
_cell.angle_alpha   90.00
_cell.angle_beta   90.00
_cell.angle_gamma   90.00
#
_symmetry.space_group_name_H-M   'P 1'
#
loop_
_entity.id
_entity.type
_entity.pdbx_description
1 polymer ?
#
loop_
_entity_poly.entity_id
_entity_poly.type
_entity_poly.pdbx_seq_one_letter_code
_entity_poly.pdbx_strand_id
1 'polypeptide(L)'
;EKLYDLTKIDRWFLEKFKNIIDYYKNLEILGSGSILPSFDILKKAKQIGFSDKQIAAAIKITELAVRKLREEHKITPFVKQIDTVAAEWPASTNYLYLTYNGVTHDVDFPGGLSMVLGSGVYRIGSSVEFDWCAVGCLRELRNQGKKTIMINYNPETVSTDYDM
;
A
#
# COMPACT_ATOMS: atom_id res chain seq x y z
N GLU A 1 19.76 -21.80 7.95
CA GLU A 1 20.99 -22.12 7.19
C GLU A 1 20.68 -22.79 5.86
N LYS A 2 20.08 -23.99 5.83
CA LYS A 2 19.72 -24.71 4.58
C LYS A 2 19.02 -23.87 3.49
N LEU A 3 18.06 -23.00 3.84
CA LEU A 3 17.38 -22.13 2.87
C LEU A 3 18.34 -21.15 2.19
N TYR A 4 19.25 -20.53 2.95
CA TYR A 4 20.27 -19.64 2.41
C TYR A 4 21.19 -20.40 1.45
N ASP A 5 21.61 -21.62 1.82
CA ASP A 5 22.53 -22.40 1.00
C ASP A 5 21.94 -22.74 -0.37
N LEU A 6 20.62 -22.95 -0.43
CA LEU A 6 19.87 -23.28 -1.65
C LEU A 6 19.49 -22.08 -2.51
N THR A 7 19.06 -20.96 -1.91
CA THR A 7 18.51 -19.81 -2.66
C THR A 7 19.51 -18.67 -2.86
N LYS A 8 20.56 -18.62 -2.02
CA LYS A 8 21.48 -17.48 -1.88
C LYS A 8 20.83 -16.15 -1.50
N ILE A 9 19.56 -16.15 -1.08
CA ILE A 9 18.89 -14.97 -0.52
C ILE A 9 19.47 -14.71 0.87
N ASP A 10 19.96 -13.49 1.11
CA ASP A 10 20.58 -13.12 2.37
C ASP A 10 19.70 -13.43 3.58
N ARG A 11 20.33 -13.86 4.68
CA ARG A 11 19.67 -14.30 5.90
C ARG A 11 18.80 -13.20 6.51
N TRP A 12 19.16 -11.94 6.33
CA TRP A 12 18.35 -10.80 6.76
C TRP A 12 16.96 -10.80 6.13
N PHE A 13 16.86 -11.02 4.81
CA PHE A 13 15.57 -11.11 4.11
C PHE A 13 14.79 -12.37 4.50
N LEU A 14 15.49 -13.51 4.62
CA LEU A 14 14.85 -14.76 5.06
C LEU A 14 14.22 -14.63 6.45
N GLU A 15 14.87 -13.90 7.37
CA GLU A 15 14.29 -13.62 8.68
C GLU A 15 13.05 -12.70 8.58
N LYS A 16 13.03 -11.73 7.66
CA LYS A 16 11.81 -10.93 7.41
C LYS A 16 10.67 -11.78 6.86
N PHE A 17 10.93 -12.72 5.95
CA PHE A 17 9.92 -13.66 5.48
C PHE A 17 9.41 -14.55 6.61
N LYS A 18 10.31 -15.07 7.44
CA LYS A 18 9.94 -15.88 8.61
C LYS A 18 9.03 -15.10 9.56
N ASN A 19 9.35 -13.83 9.85
CA ASN A 19 8.50 -12.98 10.69
C ASN A 19 7.07 -12.86 10.15
N ILE A 20 6.90 -12.69 8.83
CA ILE A 20 5.58 -12.61 8.19
C ILE A 20 4.85 -13.96 8.31
N ILE A 21 5.54 -15.08 8.04
CA ILE A 21 4.98 -16.43 8.11
C ILE A 21 4.54 -16.78 9.54
N ASP A 22 5.39 -16.52 10.53
CA ASP A 22 5.08 -16.82 11.92
C ASP A 22 3.93 -15.94 12.44
N TYR A 23 3.85 -14.69 11.98
CA TYR A 23 2.69 -13.84 12.28
C TYR A 23 1.39 -14.36 11.67
N TYR A 24 1.44 -14.87 10.43
CA TYR A 24 0.28 -15.49 9.78
C TYR A 24 -0.22 -16.71 10.59
N LYS A 25 0.70 -17.60 11.03
CA LYS A 25 0.34 -18.75 11.88
C LYS A 25 -0.29 -18.32 13.22
N ASN A 26 0.22 -17.25 13.83
CA ASN A 26 -0.37 -16.71 15.05
C ASN A 26 -1.80 -16.22 14.82
N LEU A 27 -2.08 -15.59 13.67
CA LEU A 27 -3.45 -15.22 13.28
C LEU A 27 -4.34 -16.45 13.10
N GLU A 28 -3.85 -17.53 12.49
CA GLU A 28 -4.61 -18.79 12.34
C GLU A 28 -4.98 -19.45 13.68
N ILE A 29 -4.05 -19.41 14.65
CA ILE A 29 -4.30 -19.91 16.01
C ILE A 29 -5.41 -19.10 16.68
N LEU A 30 -5.37 -17.76 16.57
CA LEU A 30 -6.41 -16.87 17.11
C LEU A 30 -7.78 -17.14 16.48
N GLY A 31 -7.82 -17.29 15.15
CA GLY A 31 -9.04 -17.62 14.42
C GLY A 31 -9.66 -18.95 14.84
N SER A 32 -8.82 -19.94 15.17
CA SER A 32 -9.28 -21.25 15.64
C SER A 32 -9.95 -21.18 17.03
N GLY A 33 -9.59 -20.18 17.84
CA GLY A 33 -10.23 -19.88 19.12
C GLY A 33 -11.53 -19.06 19.00
N SER A 34 -11.97 -18.69 17.78
CA SER A 34 -13.07 -17.74 17.55
C SER A 34 -12.86 -16.37 18.22
N ILE A 35 -11.61 -15.96 18.43
CA ILE A 35 -11.26 -14.70 19.06
C ILE A 35 -10.94 -13.67 17.98
N LEU A 36 -11.60 -12.50 18.04
CA LEU A 36 -11.27 -11.38 17.15
C LEU A 36 -9.89 -10.79 17.53
N PRO A 37 -9.06 -10.41 16.53
CA PRO A 37 -7.78 -9.78 16.82
C PRO A 37 -7.94 -8.50 17.64
N SER A 38 -7.13 -8.35 18.69
CA SER A 38 -7.06 -7.10 19.46
C SER A 38 -6.49 -5.97 18.61
N PHE A 39 -6.66 -4.73 19.09
CA PHE A 39 -6.09 -3.53 18.46
C PHE A 39 -4.60 -3.69 18.12
N ASP A 40 -3.77 -4.14 19.06
CA ASP A 40 -2.33 -4.26 18.85
C ASP A 40 -1.97 -5.31 17.81
N ILE A 41 -2.67 -6.45 17.82
CA ILE A 41 -2.47 -7.52 16.85
C ILE A 41 -2.86 -7.05 15.45
N LEU A 42 -4.00 -6.36 15.34
CA LEU A 42 -4.47 -5.84 14.06
C LEU A 42 -3.53 -4.75 13.53
N LYS A 43 -3.15 -3.78 14.38
CA LYS A 43 -2.21 -2.71 14.03
C LYS A 43 -0.87 -3.26 13.58
N LYS A 44 -0.31 -4.23 14.32
CA LYS A 44 0.97 -4.85 13.98
C LYS A 44 0.88 -5.64 12.67
N ALA A 45 -0.22 -6.35 12.42
CA ALA A 45 -0.45 -7.04 11.14
C ALA A 45 -0.39 -6.06 9.95
N LYS A 46 -1.05 -4.90 10.08
CA LYS A 46 -1.03 -3.86 9.04
C LYS A 46 0.36 -3.24 8.87
N GLN A 47 1.09 -3.00 9.96
CA GLN A 47 2.44 -2.44 9.93
C GLN A 47 3.47 -3.33 9.23
N ILE A 48 3.28 -4.65 9.26
CA ILE A 48 4.13 -5.63 8.56
C ILE A 48 3.57 -6.04 7.18
N GLY A 49 2.53 -5.35 6.69
CA GLY A 49 2.07 -5.44 5.30
C GLY A 49 0.90 -6.39 5.02
N PHE A 50 0.21 -6.92 6.03
CA PHE A 50 -0.95 -7.79 5.76
C PHE A 50 -2.13 -7.00 5.19
N SER A 51 -2.70 -7.49 4.10
CA SER A 51 -4.00 -7.02 3.58
C SER A 51 -5.16 -7.49 4.47
N ASP A 52 -6.29 -6.79 4.41
CA ASP A 52 -7.51 -7.19 5.14
C ASP A 52 -7.96 -8.59 4.68
N LYS A 53 -7.78 -8.90 3.39
CA LYS A 53 -8.03 -10.22 2.80
C LYS A 53 -7.17 -11.35 3.41
N GLN A 54 -5.87 -11.11 3.61
CA GLN A 54 -4.98 -12.12 4.22
C GLN A 54 -5.32 -12.37 5.68
N ILE A 55 -5.63 -11.31 6.44
CA ILE A 55 -6.08 -11.45 7.84
C ILE A 55 -7.39 -12.22 7.88
N ALA A 56 -8.34 -11.87 7.01
CA ALA A 56 -9.65 -12.51 6.91
C ALA A 56 -9.53 -14.01 6.61
N ALA A 57 -8.64 -14.38 5.68
CA ALA A 57 -8.35 -15.78 5.37
C ALA A 57 -7.76 -16.53 6.58
N ALA A 58 -6.82 -15.93 7.30
CA ALA A 58 -6.20 -16.55 8.47
C ALA A 58 -7.20 -16.79 9.61
N ILE A 59 -8.08 -15.81 9.89
CA ILE A 59 -9.06 -15.90 10.99
C ILE A 59 -10.43 -16.45 10.55
N LYS A 60 -10.57 -16.85 9.28
CA LYS A 60 -11.78 -17.44 8.68
C LYS A 60 -13.03 -16.55 8.78
N ILE A 61 -12.87 -15.26 8.56
CA ILE A 61 -13.99 -14.30 8.42
C ILE A 61 -13.95 -13.62 7.05
N THR A 62 -14.91 -12.73 6.78
CA THR A 62 -14.92 -11.97 5.52
C THR A 62 -13.96 -10.79 5.56
N GLU A 63 -13.40 -10.42 4.40
CA GLU A 63 -12.56 -9.23 4.26
C GLU A 63 -13.29 -7.96 4.74
N LEU A 64 -14.59 -7.85 4.45
CA LEU A 64 -15.40 -6.72 4.89
C LEU A 64 -15.52 -6.66 6.42
N ALA A 65 -15.61 -7.80 7.11
CA ALA A 65 -15.63 -7.84 8.57
C ALA A 65 -14.30 -7.37 9.17
N VAL A 66 -13.16 -7.81 8.61
CA VAL A 66 -11.83 -7.32 9.03
C VAL A 66 -11.72 -5.82 8.80
N ARG A 67 -12.19 -5.33 7.65
CA ARG A 67 -12.17 -3.90 7.32
C ARG A 67 -12.98 -3.08 8.33
N LYS A 68 -14.20 -3.51 8.66
CA LYS A 68 -15.04 -2.85 9.66
C LYS A 68 -14.37 -2.81 11.04
N LEU A 69 -13.85 -3.95 11.51
CA LEU A 69 -13.10 -4.03 12.77
C LEU A 69 -11.88 -3.09 12.78
N ARG A 70 -11.17 -3.00 11.65
CA ARG A 70 -10.03 -2.11 11.48
C ARG A 70 -10.44 -0.64 11.55
N GLU A 71 -11.55 -0.27 10.93
CA GLU A 71 -12.11 1.09 10.94
C GLU A 71 -12.67 1.47 12.33
N GLU A 72 -13.32 0.55 13.03
CA GLU A 72 -13.78 0.73 14.42
C GLU A 72 -12.62 1.02 15.38
N HIS A 73 -11.50 0.33 15.18
CA HIS A 73 -10.25 0.57 15.89
C HIS A 73 -9.48 1.81 15.41
N LYS A 74 -9.99 2.55 14.41
CA LYS A 74 -9.33 3.72 13.79
C LYS A 74 -7.93 3.39 13.25
N ILE A 75 -7.72 2.18 12.76
CA ILE A 75 -6.46 1.73 12.16
C ILE A 75 -6.52 2.04 10.66
N THR A 76 -6.07 3.23 10.27
CA THR A 76 -5.97 3.65 8.87
C THR A 76 -4.51 3.95 8.51
N PRO A 77 -4.12 3.77 7.23
CA PRO A 77 -2.79 4.16 6.81
C PRO A 77 -2.67 5.70 6.77
N PHE A 78 -1.44 6.18 6.85
CA PHE A 78 -1.07 7.59 6.71
C PHE A 78 -0.45 7.84 5.34
N VAL A 79 -0.61 9.07 4.85
CA VAL A 79 -0.07 9.54 3.57
C VAL A 79 1.26 10.22 3.86
N LYS A 80 2.32 9.77 3.20
CA LYS A 80 3.68 10.28 3.36
C LYS A 80 4.27 10.77 2.05
N GLN A 81 5.07 11.82 2.12
CA GLN A 81 5.78 12.39 0.98
C GLN A 81 7.14 11.70 0.78
N ILE A 82 7.54 11.57 -0.48
CA ILE A 82 8.90 11.22 -0.88
C ILE A 82 9.61 12.52 -1.21
N ASP A 83 10.52 12.93 -0.32
CA ASP A 83 11.19 14.24 -0.35
C ASP A 83 12.68 14.16 -0.73
N THR A 84 13.22 12.95 -0.92
CA THR A 84 14.64 12.62 -1.16
C THR A 84 15.62 12.90 0.00
N VAL A 85 15.21 13.62 1.04
CA VAL A 85 16.07 14.11 2.13
C VAL A 85 15.60 13.70 3.52
N ALA A 86 14.64 12.77 3.62
CA ALA A 86 14.11 12.26 4.88
C ALA A 86 13.63 13.39 5.83
N ALA A 87 12.85 14.31 5.29
CA ALA A 87 12.26 15.47 5.94
C ALA A 87 13.24 16.53 6.47
N GLU A 88 14.50 16.54 6.01
CA GLU A 88 15.43 17.64 6.30
C GLU A 88 14.90 18.98 5.78
N TRP A 89 14.27 18.97 4.60
CA TRP A 89 13.64 20.12 3.96
C TRP A 89 12.21 19.79 3.55
N PRO A 90 11.29 20.77 3.59
CA PRO A 90 9.91 20.56 3.15
C PRO A 90 9.87 20.25 1.64
N ALA A 91 9.13 19.21 1.27
CA ALA A 91 8.93 18.85 -0.13
C ALA A 91 8.04 19.87 -0.86
N SER A 92 8.45 20.25 -2.06
CA SER A 92 7.65 21.09 -2.96
C SER A 92 6.66 20.31 -3.82
N THR A 93 6.80 18.97 -3.89
CA THR A 93 6.01 18.09 -4.75
C THR A 93 5.18 17.09 -3.93
N ASN A 94 4.13 16.56 -4.55
CA ASN A 94 3.24 15.56 -3.96
C ASN A 94 3.49 14.17 -4.55
N TYR A 95 4.71 13.66 -4.40
CA TYR A 95 5.00 12.25 -4.66
C TYR A 95 4.76 11.43 -3.38
N LEU A 96 3.71 10.60 -3.38
CA LEU A 96 3.11 10.09 -2.14
C LEU A 96 3.10 8.56 -2.07
N TYR A 97 3.15 8.03 -0.85
CA TYR A 97 2.87 6.63 -0.55
C TYR A 97 2.04 6.48 0.74
N LEU A 98 1.48 5.29 0.95
CA LEU A 98 0.69 4.94 2.13
C LEU A 98 1.48 4.03 3.08
N THR A 99 1.39 4.28 4.38
CA THR A 99 2.02 3.43 5.40
C THR A 99 1.21 3.37 6.69
N TYR A 100 1.18 2.18 7.31
CA TYR A 100 0.65 2.02 8.68
C TYR A 100 1.70 2.34 9.76
N ASN A 101 2.95 2.61 9.36
CA ASN A 101 4.05 2.99 10.25
C ASN A 101 4.17 4.51 10.30
N GLY A 102 3.05 5.21 10.55
CA GLY A 102 2.96 6.65 10.67
C GLY A 102 2.01 7.05 11.80
N VAL A 103 2.01 8.35 12.12
CA VAL A 103 1.12 8.94 13.14
C VAL A 103 0.37 10.17 12.63
N THR A 104 0.82 10.77 11.53
CA THR A 104 0.24 11.96 10.90
C THR A 104 0.36 11.86 9.37
N HIS A 105 -0.48 12.59 8.66
CA HIS A 105 -0.36 12.79 7.21
C HIS A 105 0.59 13.96 6.93
N ASP A 106 1.31 13.90 5.80
CA ASP A 106 2.20 14.99 5.36
C ASP A 106 1.48 16.03 4.48
N VAL A 107 0.23 15.75 4.08
CA VAL A 107 -0.58 16.60 3.19
C VAL A 107 -2.02 16.73 3.68
N ASP A 108 -2.68 17.80 3.23
CA ASP A 108 -4.11 18.04 3.46
C ASP A 108 -4.99 17.37 2.39
N PHE A 109 -6.26 17.12 2.74
CA PHE A 109 -7.25 16.48 1.87
C PHE A 109 -8.44 17.41 1.56
N PRO A 110 -8.26 18.43 0.70
CA PRO A 110 -9.31 19.43 0.45
C PRO A 110 -10.53 18.91 -0.31
N GLY A 111 -10.49 17.67 -0.84
CA GLY A 111 -11.57 17.10 -1.63
C GLY A 111 -11.72 17.73 -3.02
N GLY A 112 -12.69 17.24 -3.80
CA GLY A 112 -12.96 17.75 -5.15
C GLY A 112 -11.91 17.38 -6.21
N LEU A 113 -11.06 16.38 -5.94
CA LEU A 113 -10.07 15.88 -6.90
C LEU A 113 -10.64 14.74 -7.74
N SER A 114 -10.18 14.65 -8.99
CA SER A 114 -10.50 13.54 -9.89
C SER A 114 -9.40 12.46 -9.83
N MET A 115 -9.77 11.21 -9.56
CA MET A 115 -8.81 10.11 -9.51
C MET A 115 -8.66 9.43 -10.87
N VAL A 116 -7.42 9.19 -11.28
CA VAL A 116 -7.06 8.38 -12.46
C VAL A 116 -6.32 7.14 -11.98
N LEU A 117 -6.81 5.97 -12.36
CA LEU A 117 -6.21 4.68 -12.01
C LEU A 117 -5.35 4.18 -13.16
N GLY A 118 -4.08 3.90 -12.88
CA GLY A 118 -3.14 3.34 -13.84
C GLY A 118 -3.38 1.86 -14.13
N SER A 119 -2.69 1.35 -15.15
CA SER A 119 -2.81 -0.03 -15.61
C SER A 119 -2.04 -1.06 -14.77
N GLY A 120 -1.14 -0.60 -13.89
CA GLY A 120 -0.22 -1.49 -13.17
C GLY A 120 0.92 -2.00 -14.05
N VAL A 121 1.52 -3.11 -13.63
CA VAL A 121 2.68 -3.69 -14.34
C VAL A 121 2.31 -4.20 -15.74
N TYR A 122 3.23 -4.04 -16.68
CA TYR A 122 3.04 -4.52 -18.04
C TYR A 122 2.96 -6.05 -18.10
N ARG A 123 2.11 -6.53 -19.00
CA ARG A 123 1.91 -7.95 -19.31
C ARG A 123 1.42 -8.10 -20.75
N ILE A 124 1.50 -9.30 -21.31
CA ILE A 124 0.94 -9.57 -22.64
C ILE A 124 -0.55 -9.19 -22.63
N GLY A 125 -0.95 -8.32 -23.57
CA GLY A 125 -2.31 -7.76 -23.65
C GLY A 125 -2.55 -6.51 -22.78
N SER A 126 -1.54 -6.00 -22.09
CA SER A 126 -1.60 -4.76 -21.32
C SER A 126 -0.23 -4.09 -21.26
N SER A 127 0.06 -3.21 -22.21
CA SER A 127 1.36 -2.53 -22.35
C SER A 127 1.22 -1.00 -22.30
N VAL A 128 2.12 -0.29 -22.97
CA VAL A 128 2.30 1.16 -22.94
C VAL A 128 1.07 1.95 -23.41
N GLU A 129 0.21 1.33 -24.22
CA GLU A 129 -1.03 1.95 -24.71
C GLU A 129 -1.94 2.43 -23.57
N PHE A 130 -1.97 1.70 -22.45
CA PHE A 130 -2.77 2.10 -21.29
C PHE A 130 -2.13 3.26 -20.51
N ASP A 131 -0.80 3.33 -20.50
CA ASP A 131 -0.08 4.47 -19.91
C ASP A 131 -0.34 5.74 -20.72
N TRP A 132 -0.31 5.64 -22.05
CA TRP A 132 -0.63 6.75 -22.94
C TRP A 132 -2.05 7.28 -22.72
N CYS A 133 -3.04 6.39 -22.56
CA CYS A 133 -4.42 6.78 -22.22
C CYS A 133 -4.51 7.51 -20.86
N ALA A 134 -3.79 7.03 -19.84
CA ALA A 134 -3.78 7.67 -18.52
C ALA A 134 -3.16 9.07 -18.58
N VAL A 135 -2.03 9.21 -19.28
CA VAL A 135 -1.36 10.50 -19.52
C VAL A 135 -2.26 11.47 -20.27
N GLY A 136 -2.94 11.01 -21.33
CA GLY A 136 -3.89 11.83 -22.07
C GLY A 136 -5.04 12.33 -21.20
N CYS A 137 -5.59 11.46 -20.35
CA CYS A 137 -6.64 11.80 -19.39
C CYS A 137 -6.17 12.85 -18.36
N LEU A 138 -4.99 12.67 -17.77
CA LEU A 138 -4.41 13.62 -16.81
C LEU A 138 -4.21 15.01 -17.42
N ARG A 139 -3.64 15.06 -18.63
CA ARG A 139 -3.44 16.32 -19.36
C ARG A 139 -4.76 17.03 -19.65
N GLU A 140 -5.78 16.30 -20.07
CA GLU A 140 -7.08 16.89 -20.37
C GLU A 140 -7.80 17.38 -19.11
N LEU A 141 -7.74 16.64 -18.00
CA LEU A 141 -8.26 17.11 -16.72
C LEU A 141 -7.54 18.38 -16.25
N ARG A 142 -6.21 18.45 -16.43
CA ARG A 142 -5.41 19.63 -16.12
C ARG A 142 -5.79 20.83 -17.01
N ASN A 143 -6.02 20.62 -18.30
CA ASN A 143 -6.51 21.65 -19.23
C ASN A 143 -7.88 22.21 -18.82
N GLN A 144 -8.74 21.37 -18.23
CA GLN A 144 -10.03 21.78 -17.67
C GLN A 144 -9.93 22.42 -16.27
N GLY A 145 -8.72 22.65 -15.76
CA GLY A 145 -8.49 23.22 -14.42
C GLY A 145 -8.85 22.30 -13.27
N LYS A 146 -9.00 20.98 -13.51
CA LYS A 146 -9.32 20.00 -12.47
C LYS A 146 -8.05 19.52 -11.79
N LYS A 147 -8.10 19.43 -10.46
CA LYS A 147 -7.04 18.77 -9.67
C LYS A 147 -7.19 17.26 -9.76
N THR A 148 -6.08 16.56 -9.96
CA THR A 148 -6.06 15.12 -10.21
C THR A 148 -5.28 14.35 -9.14
N ILE A 149 -5.59 13.06 -9.00
CA ILE A 149 -4.82 12.09 -8.20
C ILE A 149 -4.53 10.91 -9.12
N MET A 150 -3.26 10.66 -9.42
CA MET A 150 -2.84 9.47 -10.16
C MET A 150 -2.45 8.36 -9.19
N ILE A 151 -2.98 7.14 -9.40
CA ILE A 151 -2.58 5.96 -8.64
C ILE A 151 -2.06 4.90 -9.60
N ASN A 152 -0.77 4.61 -9.50
CA ASN A 152 -0.13 3.52 -10.24
C ASN A 152 1.05 2.97 -9.41
N TYR A 153 1.46 1.74 -9.72
CA TYR A 153 2.57 1.05 -9.05
C TYR A 153 3.61 0.49 -10.04
N ASN A 154 3.49 0.81 -11.32
CA ASN A 154 4.48 0.46 -12.33
C ASN A 154 5.61 1.51 -12.34
N PRO A 155 6.86 1.17 -12.01
CA PRO A 155 7.95 2.14 -11.99
C PRO A 155 8.45 2.54 -13.39
N GLU A 156 7.99 1.87 -14.46
CA GLU A 156 8.44 2.11 -15.84
C GLU A 156 7.58 3.14 -16.59
N THR A 157 6.52 3.67 -15.97
CA THR A 157 5.51 4.49 -16.66
C THR A 157 5.76 6.00 -16.59
N VAL A 158 5.31 6.73 -17.61
CA VAL A 158 5.31 8.20 -17.59
C VAL A 158 4.18 8.71 -16.70
N SER A 159 3.08 7.97 -16.54
CA SER A 159 2.01 8.36 -15.61
C SER A 159 2.44 8.39 -14.13
N THR A 160 3.57 7.78 -13.76
CA THR A 160 4.13 7.85 -12.41
C THR A 160 5.10 9.01 -12.19
N ASP A 161 5.30 9.87 -13.19
CA ASP A 161 6.03 11.13 -13.03
C ASP A 161 5.17 12.15 -12.27
N TYR A 162 5.75 12.77 -11.23
CA TYR A 162 5.06 13.75 -10.38
C TYR A 162 4.97 15.14 -11.02
N ASP A 163 5.66 15.41 -12.13
CA ASP A 163 5.64 16.71 -12.84
C ASP A 163 4.50 16.81 -13.89
N MET A 164 3.79 15.70 -14.14
CA MET A 164 2.72 15.59 -15.15
C MET A 164 1.45 16.39 -14.85
#